data_AF-A0LDE7-F1
#
_entry.id   AF-A0LDE7-F1
#
_cell.length_a   1.000
_cell.length_b   1.000
_cell.length_c   1.000
_cell.angle_alpha   90.00
_cell.angle_beta   90.00
_cell.angle_gamma   90.00
#
_symmetry.space_group_name_H-M   'P 1'
#
loop_
_entity.id
_entity.type
_entity.pdbx_description
1 polymer ?
#
loop_
_entity_poly.entity_id
_entity_poly.type
_entity_poly.pdbx_seq_one_letter_code
_entity_poly.pdbx_strand_id
1 'polypeptide(L)'
;MSQTETWTVRRILQWTTDWLSKQGVGSPRLDGELLLAHTLTLRRLDLFLDPDRPLSPDELQRYKAFIKRRAAREPVAYIVGKKPFLHWELTVTAGVLIPRPETEHLVQAAQDFFNQQQRAPHTILDIGTGSGAILLALLDHFNEAQGIGIDISKAALACAQHNGEQLNLNNRAQWLYSHFCDDLPHESRFDLILSNPPYINSDVIPTLEAEVNQWEPRLALDGGVDGMQAYQQIIPAAVARLNPGGLLGVEIGHDQGPRVAALMQQHGLQQVVVHKDYAQHDRVVLGHR
;
A
#
# COMPACT_ATOMS: atom_id res chain seq x y z
N MET A 1 -33.51 -12.35 38.63
CA MET A 1 -32.10 -12.30 38.17
C MET A 1 -32.13 -12.29 36.66
N SER A 2 -31.86 -11.15 36.01
CA SER A 2 -31.78 -11.10 34.55
C SER A 2 -30.60 -11.95 34.12
N GLN A 3 -30.84 -13.02 33.35
CA GLN A 3 -29.76 -13.73 32.68
C GLN A 3 -29.03 -12.71 31.81
N THR A 4 -27.79 -12.40 32.16
CA THR A 4 -26.92 -11.60 31.30
C THR A 4 -26.76 -12.40 30.01
N GLU A 5 -27.46 -11.99 28.97
CA GLU A 5 -27.46 -12.72 27.71
C GLU A 5 -26.02 -12.92 27.20
N THR A 6 -25.65 -14.18 26.98
CA THR A 6 -24.30 -14.55 26.54
C THR A 6 -24.07 -14.07 25.11
N TRP A 7 -23.00 -13.30 24.90
CA TRP A 7 -22.55 -12.92 23.57
C TRP A 7 -21.71 -14.04 22.98
N THR A 8 -22.18 -14.64 21.89
CA THR A 8 -21.42 -15.60 21.09
C THR A 8 -20.81 -14.93 19.87
N VAL A 9 -19.84 -15.58 19.23
CA VAL A 9 -19.25 -15.13 17.94
C VAL A 9 -20.35 -14.84 16.91
N ARG A 10 -21.30 -15.76 16.70
CA ARG A 10 -22.43 -15.60 15.79
C ARG A 10 -23.27 -14.37 16.14
N ARG A 11 -23.67 -14.24 17.41
CA ARG A 11 -24.58 -13.20 17.88
C ARG A 11 -23.93 -11.81 17.78
N ILE A 12 -22.67 -11.69 18.18
CA ILE A 12 -21.98 -10.41 18.13
C ILE A 12 -21.69 -9.97 16.69
N LEU A 13 -21.32 -10.90 15.80
CA LEU A 13 -21.11 -10.57 14.37
C LEU A 13 -22.40 -10.15 13.67
N GLN A 14 -23.54 -10.75 14.00
CA GLN A 14 -24.83 -10.30 13.47
C GLN A 14 -25.10 -8.86 13.90
N TRP A 15 -24.99 -8.59 15.21
CA TRP A 15 -25.22 -7.26 15.76
C TRP A 15 -24.27 -6.22 15.17
N THR A 16 -22.97 -6.52 15.04
CA THR A 16 -22.00 -5.57 14.49
C THR A 16 -22.18 -5.34 13.00
N THR A 17 -22.56 -6.36 12.24
CA THR A 17 -22.89 -6.22 10.81
C THR A 17 -24.04 -5.22 10.63
N ASP A 18 -25.13 -5.39 11.39
CA ASP A 18 -26.29 -4.52 11.32
C ASP A 18 -25.95 -3.09 11.77
N TRP A 19 -25.14 -2.98 12.83
CA TRP A 19 -24.68 -1.69 13.34
C TRP A 19 -23.82 -0.94 12.33
N LEU A 20 -22.76 -1.56 11.81
CA LEU A 20 -21.85 -0.94 10.84
C LEU A 20 -22.54 -0.61 9.52
N SER A 21 -23.51 -1.43 9.08
CA SER A 21 -24.36 -1.11 7.92
C SER A 21 -25.12 0.20 8.11
N LYS A 22 -25.68 0.44 9.31
CA LYS A 22 -26.36 1.71 9.64
C LYS A 22 -25.42 2.91 9.69
N GLN A 23 -24.12 2.69 9.90
CA GLN A 23 -23.07 3.71 9.83
C GLN A 23 -22.52 3.88 8.40
N GLY A 24 -23.13 3.24 7.41
CA GLY A 24 -22.80 3.34 5.99
C GLY A 24 -21.49 2.67 5.59
N VAL A 25 -20.91 1.80 6.43
CA VAL A 25 -19.65 1.09 6.13
C VAL A 25 -19.85 0.21 4.90
N GLY A 26 -18.91 0.21 3.96
CA GLY A 26 -19.04 -0.49 2.67
C GLY A 26 -19.03 -2.02 2.79
N SER A 27 -18.25 -2.55 3.73
CA SER A 27 -18.10 -4.01 3.96
C SER A 27 -18.39 -4.43 5.42
N PRO A 28 -19.59 -4.17 5.97
CA PRO A 28 -19.87 -4.31 7.41
C PRO A 28 -19.56 -5.69 7.99
N ARG A 29 -19.92 -6.75 7.26
CA ARG A 29 -19.73 -8.13 7.68
C ARG A 29 -18.26 -8.51 7.73
N LEU A 30 -17.53 -8.22 6.66
CA LEU A 30 -16.10 -8.50 6.56
C LEU A 30 -15.31 -7.73 7.62
N ASP A 31 -15.61 -6.44 7.79
CA ASP A 31 -14.95 -5.60 8.79
C ASP A 31 -15.21 -6.13 10.21
N GLY A 32 -16.46 -6.50 10.50
CA GLY A 32 -16.82 -7.13 11.77
C GLY A 32 -16.05 -8.42 12.04
N GLU A 33 -15.90 -9.27 11.03
CA GLU A 33 -15.16 -10.54 11.12
C GLU A 33 -13.65 -10.32 11.31
N LEU A 34 -13.03 -9.41 10.56
CA LEU A 34 -11.61 -9.10 10.67
C LEU A 34 -11.27 -8.54 12.06
N LEU A 35 -12.08 -7.61 12.56
CA LEU A 35 -11.88 -7.01 13.88
C LEU A 35 -12.12 -8.03 15.01
N LEU A 36 -13.07 -8.96 14.84
CA LEU A 36 -13.32 -10.01 15.83
C LEU A 36 -12.19 -11.03 15.85
N ALA A 37 -11.75 -11.49 14.68
CA ALA A 37 -10.62 -12.40 14.52
C ALA A 37 -9.37 -11.84 15.19
N HIS A 38 -9.08 -10.55 14.95
CA HIS A 38 -7.99 -9.85 15.61
C HIS A 38 -8.16 -9.78 17.14
N THR A 39 -9.37 -9.48 17.64
CA THR A 39 -9.64 -9.41 19.09
C THR A 39 -9.42 -10.74 19.81
N LEU A 40 -9.71 -11.85 19.12
CA LEU A 40 -9.61 -13.20 19.65
C LEU A 40 -8.24 -13.86 19.36
N THR A 41 -7.36 -13.19 18.62
CA THR A 41 -6.11 -13.77 18.11
C THR A 41 -6.35 -15.08 17.33
N LEU A 42 -7.38 -15.06 16.48
CA LEU A 42 -7.79 -16.19 15.63
C LEU A 42 -7.64 -15.83 14.15
N ARG A 43 -7.58 -16.84 13.29
CA ARG A 43 -7.78 -16.62 11.86
C ARG A 43 -9.27 -16.38 11.63
N ARG A 44 -9.60 -15.62 10.59
CA ARG A 44 -11.00 -15.37 10.21
C ARG A 44 -11.81 -16.66 10.03
N LEU A 45 -11.21 -17.72 9.46
CA LEU A 45 -11.88 -19.01 9.26
C LEU A 45 -12.29 -19.68 10.58
N ASP A 46 -11.48 -19.52 11.63
CA ASP A 46 -11.72 -20.17 12.93
C ASP A 46 -13.00 -19.65 13.60
N LEU A 47 -13.45 -18.43 13.25
CA LEU A 47 -14.74 -17.88 13.70
C LEU A 47 -15.94 -18.70 13.25
N PHE A 48 -15.83 -19.43 12.13
CA PHE A 48 -16.90 -20.26 11.58
C PHE A 48 -16.87 -21.70 12.08
N LEU A 49 -15.75 -22.14 12.68
CA LEU A 49 -15.61 -23.47 13.24
C LEU A 49 -16.32 -23.60 14.60
N ASP A 50 -16.37 -22.52 15.37
CA ASP A 50 -17.07 -22.46 16.65
C ASP A 50 -17.91 -21.17 16.77
N PRO A 51 -19.02 -21.07 16.01
CA PRO A 51 -19.86 -19.86 15.97
C PRO A 51 -20.57 -19.59 17.30
N ASP A 52 -20.71 -20.60 18.17
CA ASP A 52 -21.42 -20.50 19.44
C ASP A 52 -20.46 -20.32 20.63
N ARG A 53 -19.14 -20.20 20.37
CA ARG A 53 -18.13 -19.78 21.36
C ARG A 53 -18.57 -18.50 22.07
N PRO A 54 -18.66 -18.50 23.41
CA PRO A 54 -18.93 -17.29 24.17
C PRO A 54 -17.72 -16.34 24.16
N LEU A 55 -17.98 -15.04 24.14
CA LEU A 55 -16.95 -14.01 24.36
C LEU A 55 -16.83 -13.73 25.86
N SER A 56 -15.60 -13.61 26.34
CA SER A 56 -15.36 -13.07 27.68
C SER A 56 -15.74 -11.58 27.76
N PRO A 57 -15.99 -11.04 28.96
CA PRO A 57 -16.25 -9.60 29.13
C PRO A 57 -15.14 -8.71 28.52
N ASP A 58 -13.88 -9.11 28.67
CA ASP A 58 -12.73 -8.36 28.15
C ASP A 58 -12.63 -8.44 26.61
N GLU A 59 -12.88 -9.62 26.02
CA GLU A 59 -12.97 -9.79 24.57
C GLU A 59 -14.08 -8.92 23.98
N LEU A 60 -15.27 -8.93 24.60
CA LEU A 60 -16.40 -8.13 24.19
C LEU A 60 -16.09 -6.63 24.29
N GLN A 61 -15.44 -6.19 25.37
CA GLN A 61 -15.07 -4.79 25.56
C GLN A 61 -14.07 -4.32 24.49
N ARG A 62 -13.01 -5.08 24.23
CA ARG A 62 -12.01 -4.77 23.19
C ARG A 62 -12.65 -4.72 21.82
N TYR A 63 -13.47 -5.72 21.49
CA TYR A 63 -14.16 -5.76 20.20
C TYR A 63 -15.09 -4.56 20.00
N LYS A 64 -15.88 -4.20 21.02
CA LYS A 64 -16.73 -3.00 20.98
C LYS A 64 -15.93 -1.71 20.77
N ALA A 65 -14.73 -1.60 21.36
CA ALA A 65 -13.85 -0.46 21.14
C ALA A 65 -13.40 -0.36 19.67
N PHE A 66 -13.05 -1.48 19.03
CA PHE A 66 -12.74 -1.52 17.61
C PHE A 66 -13.93 -1.18 16.72
N ILE A 67 -15.13 -1.69 17.04
CA ILE A 67 -16.34 -1.37 16.29
C ILE A 67 -16.69 0.12 16.40
N LYS A 68 -16.44 0.76 17.55
CA LYS A 68 -16.61 2.21 17.71
C LYS A 68 -15.67 3.00 16.80
N ARG A 69 -14.39 2.61 16.73
CA ARG A 69 -13.40 3.18 15.80
C ARG A 69 -13.83 3.00 14.34
N ARG A 70 -14.26 1.79 13.98
CA ARG A 70 -14.72 1.49 12.63
C ARG A 70 -15.99 2.25 12.24
N ALA A 71 -16.92 2.43 13.17
CA ALA A 71 -18.11 3.26 12.98
C ALA A 71 -17.76 4.74 12.71
N ALA A 72 -16.64 5.22 13.27
CA ALA A 72 -16.04 6.52 12.95
C ALA A 72 -15.23 6.54 11.63
N ARG A 73 -15.42 5.53 10.77
CA ARG A 73 -14.78 5.37 9.46
C ARG A 73 -13.27 5.13 9.49
N GLU A 74 -12.68 4.86 10.65
CA GLU A 74 -11.27 4.50 10.73
C GLU A 74 -11.00 3.18 9.98
N PRO A 75 -10.05 3.12 9.03
CA PRO A 75 -9.76 1.91 8.27
C PRO A 75 -9.46 0.69 9.15
N VAL A 76 -9.98 -0.49 8.79
CA VAL A 76 -9.70 -1.75 9.51
C VAL A 76 -8.20 -1.99 9.68
N ALA A 77 -7.40 -1.69 8.65
CA ALA A 77 -5.96 -1.87 8.68
C ALA A 77 -5.26 -1.00 9.74
N TYR A 78 -5.73 0.22 9.99
CA TYR A 78 -5.22 1.06 11.09
C TYR A 78 -5.72 0.62 12.46
N ILE A 79 -6.93 0.06 12.53
CA ILE A 79 -7.46 -0.48 13.80
C ILE A 79 -6.66 -1.71 14.23
N VAL A 80 -6.39 -2.61 13.28
CA VAL A 80 -5.62 -3.86 13.48
C VAL A 80 -4.11 -3.60 13.49
N GLY A 81 -3.66 -2.51 12.87
CA GLY A 81 -2.25 -2.15 12.70
C GLY A 81 -1.53 -2.94 11.61
N LYS A 82 -2.26 -3.66 10.75
CA LYS A 82 -1.69 -4.56 9.74
C LYS A 82 -2.46 -4.58 8.42
N LYS A 83 -1.75 -4.87 7.33
CA LYS A 83 -2.30 -5.02 5.99
C LYS A 83 -1.57 -6.13 5.22
N PRO A 84 -2.28 -7.13 4.67
CA PRO A 84 -1.70 -8.06 3.72
C PRO A 84 -1.23 -7.34 2.44
N PHE A 85 -0.06 -7.71 1.95
CA PHE A 85 0.50 -7.28 0.67
C PHE A 85 1.33 -8.42 0.08
N LEU A 86 0.93 -8.92 -1.09
CA LEU A 86 1.42 -10.21 -1.63
C LEU A 86 1.24 -11.33 -0.59
N HIS A 87 2.31 -12.07 -0.28
CA HIS A 87 2.30 -13.12 0.73
C HIS A 87 2.69 -12.62 2.14
N TRP A 88 2.95 -11.32 2.28
CA TRP A 88 3.36 -10.69 3.54
C TRP A 88 2.18 -10.08 4.29
N GLU A 89 2.37 -9.90 5.60
CA GLU A 89 1.53 -9.06 6.44
C GLU A 89 2.40 -7.90 6.95
N LEU A 90 2.14 -6.70 6.44
CA LEU A 90 2.90 -5.49 6.78
C LEU A 90 2.22 -4.76 7.94
N THR A 91 3.01 -4.23 8.86
CA THR A 91 2.54 -3.23 9.83
C THR A 91 2.19 -1.96 9.08
N VAL A 92 1.05 -1.35 9.44
CA VAL A 92 0.62 -0.04 8.95
C VAL A 92 0.12 0.82 10.09
N THR A 93 0.36 2.13 10.02
CA THR A 93 0.01 3.09 11.06
C THR A 93 -0.63 4.33 10.46
N ALA A 94 -1.29 5.13 11.30
CA ALA A 94 -1.86 6.41 10.87
C ALA A 94 -0.76 7.31 10.27
N GLY A 95 -1.05 7.93 9.12
CA GLY A 95 -0.09 8.76 8.39
C GLY A 95 0.76 8.01 7.36
N VAL A 96 0.50 6.71 7.14
CA VAL A 96 1.12 5.90 6.08
C VAL A 96 0.02 5.35 5.18
N LEU A 97 0.14 5.52 3.86
CA LEU A 97 -0.81 4.96 2.89
C LEU A 97 -0.97 3.46 3.11
N ILE A 98 -2.20 2.97 3.17
CA ILE A 98 -2.44 1.53 3.34
C ILE A 98 -2.19 0.86 1.98
N PRO A 99 -1.24 -0.09 1.86
CA PRO A 99 -0.91 -0.75 0.60
C PRO A 99 -2.15 -1.29 -0.12
N ARG A 100 -2.22 -1.03 -1.43
CA ARG A 100 -3.36 -1.41 -2.27
C ARG A 100 -3.04 -2.71 -3.03
N PRO A 101 -4.04 -3.59 -3.25
CA PRO A 101 -3.87 -4.75 -4.11
C PRO A 101 -3.38 -4.36 -5.52
N GLU A 102 -3.82 -3.21 -6.03
CA GLU A 102 -3.42 -2.71 -7.34
C GLU A 102 -1.91 -2.46 -7.43
N THR A 103 -1.26 -2.08 -6.33
CA THR A 103 0.19 -1.87 -6.27
C THR A 103 0.98 -3.18 -6.44
N GLU A 104 0.37 -4.33 -6.19
CA GLU A 104 0.99 -5.63 -6.48
C GLU A 104 1.27 -5.81 -7.98
N HIS A 105 0.46 -5.19 -8.86
CA HIS A 105 0.71 -5.21 -10.30
C HIS A 105 1.98 -4.47 -10.69
N LEU A 106 2.35 -3.40 -9.96
CA LEU A 106 3.60 -2.67 -10.21
C LEU A 106 4.82 -3.55 -9.90
N VAL A 107 4.77 -4.25 -8.76
CA VAL A 107 5.83 -5.20 -8.36
C VAL A 107 5.91 -6.35 -9.37
N GLN A 108 4.77 -6.95 -9.74
CA GLN A 108 4.72 -8.06 -10.69
C GLN A 108 5.25 -7.66 -12.07
N ALA A 109 4.83 -6.50 -12.60
CA ALA A 109 5.27 -6.04 -13.92
C ALA A 109 6.80 -5.81 -13.96
N ALA A 110 7.38 -5.30 -12.87
CA ALA A 110 8.83 -5.18 -12.74
C ALA A 110 9.52 -6.55 -12.71
N GLN A 111 9.02 -7.50 -11.91
CA GLN A 111 9.55 -8.87 -11.86
C GLN A 111 9.51 -9.54 -13.23
N ASP A 112 8.38 -9.44 -13.93
CA ASP A 112 8.18 -10.02 -15.26
C ASP A 112 9.18 -9.45 -16.28
N PHE A 113 9.42 -8.13 -16.26
CA PHE A 113 10.41 -7.50 -17.13
C PHE A 113 11.82 -8.09 -16.92
N PHE A 114 12.28 -8.21 -15.68
CA PHE A 114 13.60 -8.76 -15.38
C PHE A 114 13.69 -10.26 -15.70
N ASN A 115 12.63 -11.03 -15.40
CA ASN A 115 12.56 -12.46 -15.70
C ASN A 115 12.61 -12.73 -17.21
N GLN A 116 11.89 -11.96 -18.03
CA GLN A 116 11.93 -12.06 -19.50
C GLN A 116 13.33 -11.77 -20.07
N GLN A 117 14.06 -10.86 -19.43
CA GLN A 117 15.43 -10.51 -19.80
C GLN A 117 16.49 -11.47 -19.23
N GLN A 118 16.06 -12.49 -18.45
CA GLN A 118 16.94 -13.45 -17.78
C GLN A 118 18.05 -12.77 -16.96
N ARG A 119 17.71 -11.67 -16.28
CA ARG A 119 18.63 -10.90 -15.42
C ARG A 119 17.91 -10.39 -14.17
N ALA A 120 18.66 -9.91 -13.18
CA ALA A 120 18.12 -9.30 -11.97
C ALA A 120 18.67 -7.87 -11.79
N PRO A 121 17.93 -6.96 -11.14
CA PRO A 121 18.48 -5.69 -10.71
C PRO A 121 19.42 -5.92 -9.52
N HIS A 122 20.52 -5.17 -9.45
CA HIS A 122 21.38 -5.14 -8.27
C HIS A 122 21.04 -3.95 -7.37
N THR A 123 20.58 -2.85 -7.96
CA THR A 123 20.28 -1.59 -7.27
C THR A 123 18.85 -1.13 -7.54
N ILE A 124 18.06 -1.00 -6.48
CA ILE A 124 16.64 -0.66 -6.55
C ILE A 124 16.37 0.67 -5.81
N LEU A 125 15.55 1.53 -6.41
CA LEU A 125 14.99 2.71 -5.75
C LEU A 125 13.47 2.61 -5.70
N ASP A 126 12.89 2.90 -4.53
CA ASP A 126 11.46 3.03 -4.33
C ASP A 126 11.14 4.47 -3.89
N ILE A 127 10.47 5.24 -4.76
CA ILE A 127 10.16 6.65 -4.54
C ILE A 127 8.77 6.80 -3.94
N GLY A 128 8.67 7.38 -2.74
CA GLY A 128 7.43 7.44 -1.98
C GLY A 128 7.14 6.08 -1.34
N THR A 129 8.13 5.52 -0.64
CA THR A 129 8.12 4.10 -0.23
C THR A 129 6.99 3.74 0.74
N GLY A 130 6.40 4.70 1.44
CA GLY A 130 5.27 4.46 2.34
C GLY A 130 5.63 3.46 3.43
N SER A 131 4.91 2.35 3.49
CA SER A 131 5.18 1.25 4.43
C SER A 131 6.35 0.35 4.02
N GLY A 132 7.06 0.67 2.93
CA GLY A 132 8.12 -0.16 2.34
C GLY A 132 7.61 -1.30 1.46
N ALA A 133 6.31 -1.33 1.13
CA ALA A 133 5.66 -2.48 0.51
C ALA A 133 6.32 -2.90 -0.81
N ILE A 134 6.59 -1.95 -1.70
CA ILE A 134 7.18 -2.20 -3.02
C ILE A 134 8.63 -2.66 -2.86
N LEU A 135 9.47 -1.88 -2.16
CA LEU A 135 10.89 -2.22 -2.00
C LEU A 135 11.09 -3.59 -1.33
N LEU A 136 10.39 -3.85 -0.23
CA LEU A 136 10.53 -5.11 0.52
C LEU A 136 10.12 -6.31 -0.32
N ALA A 137 9.04 -6.20 -1.09
CA ALA A 137 8.61 -7.25 -2.01
C ALA A 137 9.64 -7.52 -3.13
N LEU A 138 10.28 -6.47 -3.65
CA LEU A 138 11.33 -6.63 -4.65
C LEU A 138 12.61 -7.24 -4.06
N LEU A 139 13.02 -6.83 -2.87
CA LEU A 139 14.20 -7.38 -2.20
C LEU A 139 13.98 -8.85 -1.83
N ASP A 140 12.78 -9.22 -1.40
CA ASP A 140 12.42 -10.62 -1.17
C ASP A 140 12.50 -11.47 -2.44
N HIS A 141 12.07 -10.93 -3.58
CA HIS A 141 12.15 -11.63 -4.86
C HIS A 141 13.59 -11.70 -5.43
N PHE A 142 14.34 -10.60 -5.34
CA PHE A 142 15.71 -10.48 -5.85
C PHE A 142 16.73 -10.54 -4.70
N ASN A 143 17.15 -11.76 -4.35
CA ASN A 143 18.00 -12.03 -3.18
C ASN A 143 19.34 -11.27 -3.14
N GLU A 144 19.91 -10.97 -4.31
CA GLU A 144 21.20 -10.26 -4.43
C GLU A 144 21.03 -8.73 -4.56
N ALA A 145 19.79 -8.24 -4.64
CA ALA A 145 19.53 -6.80 -4.77
C ALA A 145 19.74 -6.08 -3.44
N GLN A 146 20.21 -4.85 -3.55
CA GLN A 146 20.17 -3.82 -2.51
C GLN A 146 19.22 -2.72 -2.97
N GLY A 147 18.57 -2.04 -2.03
CA GLY A 147 17.72 -0.93 -2.41
C GLY A 147 17.52 0.13 -1.37
N ILE A 148 17.05 1.26 -1.87
CA ILE A 148 16.82 2.50 -1.12
C ILE A 148 15.34 2.83 -1.26
N GLY A 149 14.65 3.00 -0.14
CA GLY A 149 13.31 3.57 -0.09
C GLY A 149 13.41 5.01 0.37
N ILE A 150 12.81 5.93 -0.39
CA ILE A 150 12.78 7.35 -0.05
C ILE A 150 11.34 7.80 0.19
N ASP A 151 11.16 8.68 1.16
CA ASP A 151 9.86 9.27 1.47
C ASP A 151 10.02 10.63 2.14
N ILE A 152 9.05 11.52 1.91
CA ILE A 152 8.98 12.82 2.58
C ILE A 152 8.38 12.69 3.98
N SER A 153 7.70 11.57 4.27
CA SER A 153 7.09 11.30 5.57
C SER A 153 8.03 10.51 6.47
N LYS A 154 8.47 11.12 7.57
CA LYS A 154 9.22 10.42 8.63
C LYS A 154 8.42 9.27 9.25
N ALA A 155 7.09 9.39 9.30
CA ALA A 155 6.23 8.33 9.79
C ALA A 155 6.20 7.11 8.84
N ALA A 156 6.20 7.37 7.53
CA ALA A 156 6.33 6.32 6.51
C ALA A 156 7.68 5.61 6.63
N LEU A 157 8.79 6.35 6.70
CA LEU A 157 10.13 5.75 6.84
C LEU A 157 10.26 4.90 8.11
N ALA A 158 9.71 5.35 9.24
CA ALA A 158 9.70 4.56 10.47
C ALA A 158 8.87 3.26 10.31
N CYS A 159 7.76 3.32 9.58
CA CYS A 159 6.94 2.16 9.26
C CYS A 159 7.66 1.19 8.31
N ALA A 160 8.30 1.70 7.26
CA ALA A 160 9.10 0.92 6.32
C ALA A 160 10.29 0.24 7.01
N GLN A 161 11.00 0.96 7.88
CA GLN A 161 12.07 0.40 8.71
C GLN A 161 11.56 -0.74 9.58
N HIS A 162 10.46 -0.53 10.29
CA HIS A 162 9.88 -1.57 11.14
C HIS A 162 9.47 -2.82 10.33
N ASN A 163 8.87 -2.64 9.15
CA ASN A 163 8.53 -3.76 8.27
C ASN A 163 9.78 -4.48 7.76
N GLY A 164 10.83 -3.75 7.38
CA GLY A 164 12.11 -4.35 7.02
C GLY A 164 12.77 -5.13 8.16
N GLU A 165 12.57 -4.71 9.43
CA GLU A 165 13.01 -5.46 10.62
C GLU A 165 12.22 -6.78 10.74
N GLN A 166 10.89 -6.71 10.66
CA GLN A 166 10.03 -7.89 10.78
C GLN A 166 10.29 -8.93 9.68
N LEU A 167 10.65 -8.49 8.48
CA LEU A 167 10.95 -9.35 7.33
C LEU A 167 12.42 -9.75 7.21
N ASN A 168 13.30 -9.29 8.12
CA ASN A 168 14.75 -9.51 8.07
C ASN A 168 15.43 -9.01 6.78
N LEU A 169 15.00 -7.86 6.27
CA LEU A 169 15.48 -7.27 5.00
C LEU A 169 16.32 -5.99 5.17
N ASN A 170 16.50 -5.49 6.40
CA ASN A 170 17.23 -4.23 6.64
C ASN A 170 18.72 -4.23 6.30
N ASN A 171 19.32 -5.40 6.18
CA ASN A 171 20.70 -5.51 5.67
C ASN A 171 20.79 -5.17 4.17
N ARG A 172 19.66 -5.15 3.46
CA ARG A 172 19.56 -4.86 2.02
C ARG A 172 18.69 -3.64 1.71
N ALA A 173 17.87 -3.19 2.65
CA ALA A 173 17.03 -1.99 2.53
C ALA A 173 17.62 -0.81 3.33
N GLN A 174 17.72 0.34 2.68
CA GLN A 174 18.05 1.62 3.33
C GLN A 174 16.87 2.59 3.19
N TRP A 175 16.62 3.39 4.22
CA TRP A 175 15.47 4.30 4.27
C TRP A 175 15.97 5.73 4.42
N LEU A 176 15.64 6.60 3.47
CA LEU A 176 16.12 7.99 3.46
C LEU A 176 14.97 8.98 3.39
N TYR A 177 15.06 10.04 4.17
CA TYR A 177 14.18 11.19 4.03
C TYR A 177 14.54 11.94 2.76
N SER A 178 13.59 12.06 1.83
CA SER A 178 13.76 12.93 0.67
C SER A 178 12.45 13.37 0.05
N HIS A 179 12.43 14.60 -0.49
CA HIS A 179 11.37 15.04 -1.39
C HIS A 179 11.69 14.53 -2.80
N PHE A 180 11.01 13.46 -3.21
CA PHE A 180 11.40 12.69 -4.40
C PHE A 180 12.91 12.38 -4.37
N CYS A 181 13.67 12.76 -5.40
CA CYS A 181 15.09 12.42 -5.51
C CYS A 181 16.04 13.58 -5.11
N ASP A 182 15.54 14.63 -4.47
CA ASP A 182 16.29 15.87 -4.23
C ASP A 182 17.48 15.69 -3.28
N ASP A 183 17.36 14.79 -2.30
CA ASP A 183 18.37 14.56 -1.26
C ASP A 183 19.21 13.29 -1.51
N LEU A 184 19.01 12.64 -2.67
CA LEU A 184 19.83 11.50 -3.07
C LEU A 184 21.19 11.98 -3.60
N PRO A 185 22.30 11.28 -3.28
CA PRO A 185 23.61 11.56 -3.86
C PRO A 185 23.54 11.59 -5.40
N HIS A 186 24.21 12.57 -6.01
CA HIS A 186 24.12 12.82 -7.45
C HIS A 186 24.66 11.65 -8.29
N GLU A 187 25.63 10.91 -7.74
CA GLU A 187 26.24 9.71 -8.33
C GLU A 187 25.39 8.44 -8.17
N SER A 188 24.33 8.45 -7.36
CA SER A 188 23.48 7.26 -7.19
C SER A 188 22.88 6.82 -8.52
N ARG A 189 23.03 5.52 -8.83
CA ARG A 189 22.47 4.90 -10.02
C ARG A 189 21.71 3.62 -9.65
N PHE A 190 20.67 3.34 -10.42
CA PHE A 190 19.75 2.23 -10.13
C PHE A 190 19.43 1.44 -11.40
N ASP A 191 19.30 0.12 -11.25
CA ASP A 191 18.83 -0.79 -12.30
C ASP A 191 17.29 -0.82 -12.37
N LEU A 192 16.63 -0.55 -11.24
CA LEU A 192 15.18 -0.50 -11.12
C LEU A 192 14.78 0.69 -10.26
N ILE A 193 13.88 1.53 -10.76
CA ILE A 193 13.24 2.60 -10.00
C ILE A 193 11.73 2.39 -10.10
N LEU A 194 11.05 2.21 -8.97
CA LEU A 194 9.60 2.14 -8.91
C LEU A 194 9.02 3.27 -8.06
N SER A 195 7.74 3.60 -8.30
CA SER A 195 7.00 4.53 -7.46
C SER A 195 5.49 4.26 -7.54
N ASN A 196 4.80 4.32 -6.41
CA ASN A 196 3.36 4.58 -6.37
C ASN A 196 3.14 6.01 -5.84
N PRO A 197 3.23 7.04 -6.71
CA PRO A 197 3.13 8.42 -6.28
C PRO A 197 1.67 8.84 -6.06
N PRO A 198 1.43 9.97 -5.37
CA PRO A 198 0.09 10.56 -5.33
C PRO A 198 -0.34 10.99 -6.74
N TYR A 199 -1.53 10.54 -7.16
CA TYR A 199 -2.04 10.76 -8.52
C TYR A 199 -3.50 11.22 -8.58
N ILE A 200 -4.16 11.40 -7.44
CA ILE A 200 -5.57 11.79 -7.39
C ILE A 200 -5.67 13.30 -7.56
N ASN A 201 -6.59 13.74 -8.41
CA ASN A 201 -6.87 15.17 -8.57
C ASN A 201 -7.33 15.78 -7.24
N SER A 202 -6.82 16.96 -6.89
CA SER A 202 -7.08 17.60 -5.59
C SER A 202 -8.57 17.81 -5.30
N ASP A 203 -9.40 17.99 -6.33
CA ASP A 203 -10.85 18.21 -6.24
C ASP A 203 -11.66 16.91 -6.05
N VAL A 204 -11.07 15.75 -6.39
CA VAL A 204 -11.70 14.43 -6.21
C VAL A 204 -11.51 13.93 -4.78
N ILE A 205 -10.44 14.31 -4.08
CA ILE A 205 -10.12 13.83 -2.72
C ILE A 205 -11.30 13.99 -1.73
N PRO A 206 -11.99 15.16 -1.67
CA PRO A 206 -13.13 15.33 -0.77
C PRO A 206 -14.30 14.38 -1.04
N THR A 207 -14.39 13.80 -2.24
CA THR A 207 -15.45 12.87 -2.67
C THR A 207 -15.09 11.40 -2.47
N LEU A 208 -13.84 11.10 -2.11
CA LEU A 208 -13.42 9.73 -1.81
C LEU A 208 -14.15 9.19 -0.58
N GLU A 209 -14.14 7.87 -0.44
CA GLU A 209 -14.66 7.20 0.75
C GLU A 209 -14.11 7.85 2.03
N ALA A 210 -14.95 7.95 3.07
CA ALA A 210 -14.59 8.62 4.31
C ALA A 210 -13.31 8.03 4.95
N GLU A 211 -13.11 6.73 4.82
CA GLU A 211 -11.89 6.00 5.19
C GLU A 211 -10.64 6.63 4.58
N VAL A 212 -10.69 6.94 3.30
CA VAL A 212 -9.54 7.43 2.55
C VAL A 212 -9.38 8.93 2.78
N ASN A 213 -10.45 9.70 2.59
CA ASN A 213 -10.43 11.16 2.71
C ASN A 213 -10.09 11.64 4.13
N GLN A 214 -10.60 10.96 5.17
CA GLN A 214 -10.46 11.44 6.56
C GLN A 214 -9.24 10.86 7.28
N TRP A 215 -8.77 9.67 6.90
CA TRP A 215 -7.75 8.94 7.68
C TRP A 215 -6.44 8.72 6.96
N GLU A 216 -6.43 8.59 5.64
CA GLU A 216 -5.18 8.39 4.90
C GLU A 216 -4.48 9.73 4.64
N PRO A 217 -3.14 9.77 4.64
CA PRO A 217 -2.39 11.01 4.53
C PRO A 217 -2.63 11.66 3.16
N ARG A 218 -3.13 12.90 3.16
CA ARG A 218 -3.34 13.68 1.93
C ARG A 218 -2.09 13.76 1.04
N LEU A 219 -0.90 13.83 1.65
CA LEU A 219 0.39 13.81 0.95
C LEU A 219 0.60 12.58 0.06
N ALA A 220 -0.01 11.43 0.41
CA ALA A 220 0.08 10.20 -0.38
C ALA A 220 -1.05 10.05 -1.41
N LEU A 221 -2.01 10.99 -1.44
CA LEU A 221 -3.17 10.95 -2.33
C LEU A 221 -3.13 12.06 -3.40
N ASP A 222 -2.78 13.27 -2.98
CA ASP A 222 -2.95 14.50 -3.78
C ASP A 222 -1.89 14.66 -4.87
N GLY A 223 -2.25 14.31 -6.09
CA GLY A 223 -1.41 14.47 -7.29
C GLY A 223 -1.49 15.87 -7.91
N GLY A 224 -2.16 16.82 -7.24
CA GLY A 224 -2.39 18.17 -7.71
C GLY A 224 -3.63 18.32 -8.59
N VAL A 225 -3.71 19.45 -9.29
CA VAL A 225 -4.93 19.84 -10.05
C VAL A 225 -5.35 18.80 -11.09
N ASP A 226 -4.40 18.16 -11.75
CA ASP A 226 -4.63 17.22 -12.84
C ASP A 226 -4.02 15.83 -12.59
N GLY A 227 -3.61 15.57 -11.35
CA GLY A 227 -3.02 14.31 -10.90
C GLY A 227 -1.59 14.05 -11.43
N MET A 228 -0.99 14.99 -12.16
CA MET A 228 0.29 14.74 -12.86
C MET A 228 1.54 15.29 -12.17
N GLN A 229 1.40 16.06 -11.08
CA GLN A 229 2.51 16.83 -10.51
C GLN A 229 3.67 15.95 -10.03
N ALA A 230 3.37 14.77 -9.47
CA ALA A 230 4.39 13.84 -9.01
C ALA A 230 5.17 13.24 -10.18
N TYR A 231 4.49 12.82 -11.26
CA TYR A 231 5.15 12.26 -12.45
C TYR A 231 6.10 13.27 -13.12
N GLN A 232 5.73 14.55 -13.14
CA GLN A 232 6.56 15.63 -13.68
C GLN A 232 7.88 15.80 -12.91
N GLN A 233 7.92 15.43 -11.63
CA GLN A 233 9.15 15.47 -10.81
C GLN A 233 9.90 14.13 -10.88
N ILE A 234 9.18 13.01 -10.76
CA ILE A 234 9.76 11.66 -10.68
C ILE A 234 10.45 11.25 -11.98
N ILE A 235 9.77 11.38 -13.13
CA ILE A 235 10.25 10.81 -14.40
C ILE A 235 11.61 11.40 -14.80
N PRO A 236 11.80 12.73 -14.92
CA PRO A 236 13.12 13.28 -15.24
C PRO A 236 14.20 12.91 -14.21
N ALA A 237 13.86 12.96 -12.93
CA ALA A 237 14.81 12.66 -11.85
C ALA A 237 15.24 11.19 -11.83
N ALA A 238 14.32 10.27 -12.14
CA ALA A 238 14.56 8.85 -12.25
C ALA A 238 15.40 8.53 -13.49
N VAL A 239 15.05 9.08 -14.66
CA VAL A 239 15.81 8.86 -15.90
C VAL A 239 17.28 9.27 -15.76
N ALA A 240 17.55 10.39 -15.09
CA ALA A 240 18.92 10.84 -14.80
C ALA A 240 19.73 9.85 -13.95
N ARG A 241 19.06 8.98 -13.19
CA ARG A 241 19.63 8.02 -12.23
C ARG A 241 19.54 6.56 -12.69
N LEU A 242 18.88 6.25 -13.81
CA LEU A 242 18.86 4.89 -14.34
C LEU A 242 20.22 4.49 -14.92
N ASN A 243 20.67 3.27 -14.64
CA ASN A 243 21.73 2.63 -15.41
C ASN A 243 21.27 2.38 -16.87
N PRO A 244 22.20 2.20 -17.83
CA PRO A 244 21.84 1.71 -19.16
C PRO A 244 21.06 0.39 -19.07
N GLY A 245 19.90 0.29 -19.74
CA GLY A 245 19.00 -0.86 -19.62
C GLY A 245 18.23 -0.92 -18.29
N GLY A 246 18.32 0.10 -17.43
CA GLY A 246 17.54 0.21 -16.21
C GLY A 246 16.06 0.47 -16.50
N LEU A 247 15.19 0.04 -15.59
CA LEU A 247 13.73 0.15 -15.70
C LEU A 247 13.17 1.23 -14.76
N LEU A 248 12.31 2.11 -15.28
CA LEU A 248 11.39 2.91 -14.48
C LEU A 248 9.97 2.32 -14.59
N GLY A 249 9.30 2.19 -13.46
CA GLY A 249 7.87 1.88 -13.40
C GLY A 249 7.13 2.78 -12.43
N VAL A 250 5.93 3.21 -12.80
CA VAL A 250 5.06 3.99 -11.90
C VAL A 250 3.63 3.46 -11.89
N GLU A 251 2.99 3.45 -10.72
CA GLU A 251 1.53 3.28 -10.62
C GLU A 251 0.81 4.55 -11.08
N ILE A 252 -0.36 4.37 -11.70
CA ILE A 252 -1.18 5.43 -12.27
C ILE A 252 -2.66 5.29 -11.94
N GLY A 253 -3.38 6.41 -12.03
CA GLY A 253 -4.83 6.43 -12.18
C GLY A 253 -5.25 5.81 -13.52
N HIS A 254 -6.47 5.27 -13.56
CA HIS A 254 -6.97 4.45 -14.67
C HIS A 254 -7.10 5.19 -16.03
N ASP A 255 -7.03 6.52 -16.03
CA ASP A 255 -7.16 7.40 -17.18
C ASP A 255 -5.86 8.15 -17.53
N GLN A 256 -4.78 7.92 -16.78
CA GLN A 256 -3.52 8.65 -16.91
C GLN A 256 -2.49 7.97 -17.84
N GLY A 257 -2.73 6.72 -18.23
CA GLY A 257 -1.82 5.88 -19.04
C GLY A 257 -1.17 6.60 -20.22
N PRO A 258 -1.96 7.13 -21.18
CA PRO A 258 -1.41 7.82 -22.34
C PRO A 258 -0.54 9.03 -22.00
N ARG A 259 -0.93 9.81 -20.97
CA ARG A 259 -0.22 11.04 -20.57
C ARG A 259 1.12 10.72 -19.91
N VAL A 260 1.13 9.75 -19.00
CA VAL A 260 2.36 9.30 -18.31
C VAL A 260 3.30 8.60 -19.30
N ALA A 261 2.78 7.79 -20.22
CA ALA A 261 3.59 7.15 -21.25
C ALA A 261 4.27 8.17 -22.18
N ALA A 262 3.52 9.18 -22.63
CA ALA A 262 4.09 10.27 -23.43
C ALA A 262 5.19 11.04 -22.68
N LEU A 263 4.99 11.28 -21.37
CA LEU A 263 5.99 11.95 -20.52
C LEU A 263 7.28 11.12 -20.37
N MET A 264 7.16 9.80 -20.22
CA MET A 264 8.31 8.89 -20.21
C MET A 264 9.08 8.91 -21.55
N GLN A 265 8.37 8.83 -22.67
CA GLN A 265 8.96 8.88 -24.01
C GLN A 265 9.67 10.21 -24.28
N GLN A 266 9.08 11.33 -23.86
CA GLN A 266 9.69 12.66 -23.98
C GLN A 266 11.04 12.76 -23.25
N HIS A 267 11.23 12.00 -22.17
CA HIS A 267 12.47 11.94 -21.41
C HIS A 267 13.44 10.85 -21.91
N GLY A 268 13.12 10.20 -23.03
CA GLY A 268 14.02 9.25 -23.70
C GLY A 268 13.91 7.80 -23.22
N LEU A 269 12.90 7.46 -22.41
CA LEU A 269 12.60 6.06 -22.12
C LEU A 269 12.04 5.36 -23.36
N GLN A 270 12.49 4.13 -23.57
CA GLN A 270 12.15 3.29 -24.70
C GLN A 270 11.15 2.20 -24.29
N GLN A 271 10.49 1.64 -25.31
CA GLN A 271 9.51 0.56 -25.16
C GLN A 271 8.51 0.82 -24.03
N VAL A 272 7.95 2.03 -24.00
CA VAL A 272 7.03 2.43 -22.95
C VAL A 272 5.72 1.66 -23.09
N VAL A 273 5.34 0.91 -22.06
CA VAL A 273 4.16 0.04 -22.04
C VAL A 273 3.24 0.42 -20.89
N VAL A 274 1.94 0.51 -21.18
CA VAL A 274 0.89 0.66 -20.17
C VAL A 274 0.31 -0.72 -19.88
N HIS A 275 0.49 -1.19 -18.65
CA HIS A 275 -0.07 -2.43 -18.14
C HIS A 275 -1.39 -2.17 -17.43
N LYS A 276 -2.30 -3.13 -17.57
CA LYS A 276 -3.62 -3.10 -16.97
C LYS A 276 -3.70 -4.00 -15.75
N ASP A 277 -4.55 -3.63 -14.79
CA ASP A 277 -4.93 -4.49 -13.68
C ASP A 277 -5.89 -5.62 -14.11
N TYR A 278 -6.24 -6.51 -13.17
CA TYR A 278 -7.17 -7.61 -13.45
C TYR A 278 -8.57 -7.13 -13.88
N ALA A 279 -8.96 -5.89 -13.53
CA ALA A 279 -10.21 -5.26 -13.94
C ALA A 279 -10.11 -4.57 -15.32
N GLN A 280 -8.98 -4.72 -16.03
CA GLN A 280 -8.71 -4.12 -17.34
C GLN A 280 -8.58 -2.59 -17.34
N HIS A 281 -8.33 -1.98 -16.18
CA HIS A 281 -7.98 -0.58 -16.06
C HIS A 281 -6.48 -0.38 -16.19
N ASP A 282 -6.06 0.71 -16.84
CA ASP A 282 -4.64 1.09 -16.86
C ASP A 282 -4.16 1.29 -15.42
N ARG A 283 -2.99 0.73 -15.08
CA ARG A 283 -2.51 0.76 -13.70
C ARG A 283 -1.03 1.04 -13.55
N VAL A 284 -0.22 0.57 -14.49
CA VAL A 284 1.23 0.69 -14.41
C VAL A 284 1.76 1.16 -15.74
N VAL A 285 2.71 2.10 -15.72
CA VAL A 285 3.48 2.48 -16.91
C VAL A 285 4.94 2.12 -16.67
N LEU A 286 5.51 1.32 -17.58
CA LEU A 286 6.91 0.92 -17.57
C LEU A 286 7.65 1.54 -18.75
N GLY A 287 8.92 1.89 -18.57
CA GLY A 287 9.83 2.28 -19.64
C GLY A 287 11.27 2.03 -19.23
N HIS A 288 12.13 1.66 -20.18
CA HIS A 288 13.56 1.39 -19.89
C HIS A 288 14.48 2.41 -20.58
N ARG A 289 15.66 2.62 -20.00
CA ARG A 289 16.71 3.47 -20.56
C ARG A 289 17.49 2.77 -21.67
#